data_AF-A0AAV8QCN1-F1
#
_entry.id   AF-A0AAV8QCN1-F1
#
_cell.length_a   1.000
_cell.length_b   1.000
_cell.length_c   1.000
_cell.angle_alpha   90.00
_cell.angle_beta   90.00
_cell.angle_gamma   90.00
#
_symmetry.space_group_name_H-M   'P 1'
#
loop_
_entity.id
_entity.type
_entity.pdbx_description
1 polymer ?
#
loop_
_entity_poly.entity_id
_entity_poly.type
_entity_poly.pdbx_seq_one_letter_code
_entity_poly.pdbx_strand_id
1 'polypeptide(L)' 'MAVRVLSIDAAGIDLAGVALSRLEASLRKQAGDPDACVADFFDLAAGSGAGGVPSALLFTRGHDGRPLLSIAKALRQLA' A
#
# COMPACT_ATOMS: atom_id res chain seq x y z
N MET A 1 21.10 2.79 -8.26
CA MET A 1 19.91 3.12 -7.45
C MET A 1 18.69 2.84 -8.32
N ALA A 2 17.82 1.92 -7.91
CA ALA A 2 16.62 1.57 -8.69
C ALA A 2 15.40 2.28 -8.09
N VAL A 3 14.53 2.83 -8.95
CA VAL A 3 13.25 3.42 -8.55
C VAL A 3 12.19 2.32 -8.52
N ARG A 4 11.40 2.28 -7.45
CA ARG A 4 10.36 1.27 -7.20
C ARG A 4 8.99 1.94 -7.29
N VAL A 5 8.18 1.48 -8.24
CA VAL A 5 6.86 2.03 -8.52
C VAL A 5 5.78 1.00 -8.22
N LEU A 6 4.74 1.41 -7.49
CA LEU A 6 3.52 0.63 -7.30
C LEU A 6 2.42 1.17 -8.22
N SER A 7 1.83 0.33 -9.06
CA SER A 7 0.68 0.70 -9.91
C SER A 7 -0.54 -0.13 -9.55
N ILE A 8 -1.69 0.52 -9.37
CA ILE A 8 -2.97 -0.12 -9.00
C ILE A 8 -4.03 0.21 -10.06
N ASP A 9 -4.51 -0.81 -10.76
CA ASP A 9 -5.57 -0.66 -11.76
C ASP A 9 -6.94 -0.37 -11.12
N ALA A 10 -7.85 0.19 -11.92
CA ALA A 10 -9.19 0.58 -11.48
C ALA A 10 -10.13 -0.61 -11.22
N ALA A 11 -9.87 -1.76 -11.86
CA ALA A 11 -10.72 -2.93 -11.79
C ALA A 11 -10.16 -3.97 -10.81
N GLY A 12 -11.05 -4.70 -10.14
CA GLY A 12 -10.64 -5.78 -9.23
C GLY A 12 -10.01 -5.28 -7.94
N ILE A 13 -10.62 -4.28 -7.29
CA ILE A 13 -10.12 -3.72 -6.03
C ILE A 13 -9.99 -4.79 -4.93
N ASP A 14 -10.86 -5.80 -4.94
CA ASP A 14 -10.78 -6.95 -4.03
C ASP A 14 -9.51 -7.78 -4.29
N LEU A 15 -9.21 -8.04 -5.57
CA LEU A 15 -8.01 -8.79 -5.96
C LEU A 15 -6.74 -7.99 -5.66
N ALA A 16 -6.74 -6.69 -5.97
CA ALA A 16 -5.66 -5.78 -5.63
C ALA A 16 -5.46 -5.74 -4.10
N GLY A 17 -6.54 -5.70 -3.32
CA GLY A 17 -6.49 -5.74 -1.86
C GLY A 17 -5.88 -7.03 -1.32
N VAL A 18 -6.27 -8.20 -1.85
CA VAL A 18 -5.67 -9.49 -1.48
C VAL A 18 -4.19 -9.54 -1.87
N ALA A 19 -3.83 -9.09 -3.07
CA ALA A 19 -2.46 -9.06 -3.54
C ALA A 19 -1.57 -8.15 -2.68
N LEU A 20 -2.04 -6.92 -2.40
CA LEU A 20 -1.34 -5.96 -1.55
C LEU A 20 -1.22 -6.46 -0.10
N SER A 21 -2.24 -7.15 0.43
CA SER A 21 -2.18 -7.78 1.76
C SER A 21 -1.11 -8.86 1.84
N ARG A 22 -1.00 -9.70 0.80
CA ARG A 22 0.06 -10.72 0.71
C ARG A 22 1.45 -10.08 0.55
N LEU A 23 1.54 -9.03 -0.26
CA LEU A 23 2.78 -8.27 -0.46
C LEU A 23 3.27 -7.66 0.85
N GLU A 24 2.41 -6.93 1.58
CA GLU A 24 2.77 -6.32 2.86
C GLU A 24 3.22 -7.36 3.89
N ALA A 25 2.53 -8.50 3.96
CA ALA A 25 2.92 -9.59 4.85
C ALA A 25 4.31 -10.17 4.50
N SER A 26 4.64 -10.30 3.22
CA SER A 26 5.96 -10.72 2.77
C SER A 26 7.04 -9.68 3.08
N LEU A 27 6.76 -8.40 2.84
CA LEU A 27 7.68 -7.30 3.11
C LEU A 27 8.01 -7.19 4.60
N ARG A 28 7.01 -7.31 5.50
CA ARG A 28 7.23 -7.36 6.95
C ARG A 28 8.15 -8.50 7.36
N LYS A 29 7.92 -9.71 6.82
CA LYS A 29 8.77 -10.87 7.09
C LYS A 29 10.20 -10.66 6.62
N GLN A 30 10.39 -10.07 5.44
CA GLN A 30 11.71 -9.82 4.87
C GLN A 30 12.45 -8.69 5.58
N ALA A 31 11.74 -7.65 6.02
CA ALA A 31 12.32 -6.52 6.75
C ALA A 31 12.57 -6.83 8.23
N GLY A 32 11.89 -7.84 8.79
CA GLY A 32 11.91 -8.12 10.23
C GLY A 32 11.17 -7.07 11.06
N ASP A 33 10.33 -6.25 10.41
CA ASP A 33 9.57 -5.17 11.04
C ASP A 33 8.06 -5.43 10.88
N PRO A 34 7.32 -5.69 11.98
CA PRO A 34 5.89 -5.93 11.93
C PRO A 34 5.07 -4.67 11.62
N ASP A 35 5.64 -3.47 11.79
CA ASP A 35 4.96 -2.20 11.53
C ASP A 35 5.22 -1.68 10.12
N ALA A 36 6.13 -2.32 9.37
CA ALA A 36 6.42 -1.94 8.00
C ALA A 36 5.16 -1.99 7.12
N CYS A 37 5.00 -0.98 6.29
CA CYS A 37 3.88 -0.80 5.38
C CYS A 37 4.38 -0.79 3.93
N VAL A 38 3.49 -1.10 2.98
CA VAL A 38 3.87 -1.12 1.54
C VAL A 38 4.56 0.19 1.12
N ALA A 39 4.09 1.34 1.60
CA ALA A 39 4.65 2.65 1.25
C ALA A 39 6.09 2.90 1.74
N ASP A 40 6.64 2.08 2.64
CA ASP A 40 8.05 2.17 3.04
C ASP A 40 9.00 1.59 1.98
N PHE A 41 8.47 0.74 1.09
CA PHE A 41 9.26 -0.01 0.11
C PHE A 41 9.14 0.51 -1.32
N PHE A 42 8.31 1.52 -1.56
CA PHE A 42 8.06 2.09 -2.88
C PHE A 42 8.26 3.60 -2.85
N ASP A 43 8.89 4.13 -3.89
CA ASP A 43 9.24 5.55 -3.96
C ASP A 43 8.02 6.38 -4.40
N LEU A 44 7.10 5.77 -5.15
CA LEU A 44 5.82 6.36 -5.54
C LEU A 44 4.76 5.29 -5.83
N ALA A 45 3.49 5.71 -5.76
CA ALA A 45 2.36 4.92 -6.24
C ALA A 45 1.50 5.69 -7.24
N ALA A 46 0.92 4.94 -8.19
CA ALA A 46 -0.04 5.43 -9.16
C ALA A 46 -1.28 4.54 -9.14
N GLY A 47 -2.45 5.15 -9.32
CA GLY A 47 -3.70 4.42 -9.43
C GLY A 47 -4.67 5.09 -10.38
N SER A 48 -5.39 4.29 -11.17
CA SER A 48 -6.42 4.78 -12.09
C SER A 48 -7.81 4.53 -11.50
N GLY A 49 -8.75 5.48 -11.64
CA GLY A 49 -10.11 5.34 -11.14
C GLY A 49 -10.17 4.95 -9.65
N ALA A 50 -10.85 3.84 -9.35
CA ALA A 50 -10.95 3.30 -7.98
C ALA A 50 -9.59 2.91 -7.37
N GLY A 51 -8.58 2.58 -8.19
CA GLY A 51 -7.22 2.27 -7.74
C GLY A 51 -6.44 3.50 -7.21
N GLY A 52 -6.91 4.71 -7.51
CA GLY A 52 -6.34 5.95 -6.97
C GLY A 52 -6.57 6.10 -5.46
N VAL A 53 -7.70 5.59 -4.94
CA VAL A 53 -8.04 5.69 -3.52
C VAL A 53 -7.08 4.87 -2.63
N PRO A 54 -6.84 3.56 -2.86
CA PRO A 54 -5.86 2.81 -2.09
C PRO A 54 -4.43 3.35 -2.29
N SER A 55 -4.09 3.85 -3.49
CA SER A 55 -2.79 4.50 -3.73
C SER A 55 -2.58 5.72 -2.81
N ALA A 56 -3.60 6.59 -2.72
CA ALA A 56 -3.57 7.74 -1.84
C ALA A 56 -3.54 7.34 -0.36
N LEU A 57 -4.40 6.41 0.08
CA LEU A 57 -4.49 5.97 1.48
C LEU A 57 -3.18 5.38 1.99
N LEU A 58 -2.50 4.56 1.17
CA LEU A 58 -1.22 3.94 1.55
C LEU A 58 -0.07 4.95 1.64
N PHE A 59 -0.07 5.99 0.80
CA PHE A 59 1.03 6.95 0.71
C PHE A 59 0.76 8.25 1.49
N THR A 60 -0.42 8.40 2.10
CA THR A 60 -0.70 9.52 3.00
C THR A 60 0.10 9.32 4.28
N ARG A 61 0.93 10.31 4.62
CA ARG A 61 1.80 10.27 5.81
C ARG A 61 1.17 11.01 6.99
N GLY A 62 1.33 10.44 8.17
CA GLY A 62 0.97 11.06 9.44
C GLY A 62 1.98 12.12 9.87
N HIS A 63 1.71 12.73 11.02
CA HIS A 63 2.58 13.76 11.61
C HIS A 63 3.98 13.23 11.96
N ASP A 64 4.10 11.92 12.20
CA ASP A 64 5.37 11.22 12.44
C ASP A 64 6.11 10.83 11.13
N GLY A 65 5.58 11.22 9.97
CA GLY A 65 6.14 10.89 8.66
C GLY A 65 5.91 9.44 8.22
N ARG A 66 5.25 8.62 9.04
CA ARG A 66 4.93 7.22 8.72
C ARG A 66 3.64 7.11 7.91
N PRO A 67 3.47 6.04 7.11
CA PRO A 67 2.19 5.78 6.45
C PRO A 67 1.03 5.71 7.45
N LEU A 68 -0.06 6.45 7.19
CA LEU A 68 -1.22 6.48 8.09
C LEU A 68 -1.93 5.12 8.18
N LEU A 69 -1.91 4.36 7.09
CA LEU A 69 -2.68 3.14 6.95
C LEU A 69 -1.80 2.03 6.37
N SER A 70 -1.79 0.90 7.06
CA SER A 70 -1.42 -0.38 6.44
C SER A 70 -2.49 -0.80 5.44
N ILE A 71 -2.16 -1.70 4.52
CA ILE A 71 -3.15 -2.18 3.53
C ILE A 71 -4.39 -2.78 4.20
N ALA A 72 -4.21 -3.52 5.30
CA ALA A 72 -5.31 -4.12 6.04
C ALA A 72 -6.24 -3.07 6.69
N LYS A 73 -5.70 -1.89 7.06
CA LYS A 73 -6.53 -0.78 7.55
C LYS A 73 -7.19 -0.03 6.40
N ALA A 74 -6.48 0.19 5.29
CA ALA A 74 -7.02 0.86 4.11
C ALA A 74 -8.20 0.09 3.49
N LEU A 75 -8.09 -1.24 3.35
CA LEU A 75 -9.18 -2.06 2.78
C LEU A 75 -10.45 -2.06 3.65
N ARG A 76 -10.31 -1.97 4.98
CA ARG A 76 -11.46 -1.86 5.89
C ARG A 76 -12.21 -0.54 5.78
N GLN A 77 -11.60 0.50 5.21
CA GLN A 77 -12.25 1.79 4.99
C GLN A 77 -12.95 1.86 3.61
N LEU A 78 -12.72 0.85 2.76
CA LEU A 78 -13.21 0.80 1.38
C LEU A 78 -14.32 -0.26 1.17
N ALA A 79 -14.61 -1.05 2.21
CA ALA A 79 -15.69 -2.03 2.27
C ALA A 79 -16.85 -1.51 3.13
#